data_AF-A0A118DDB1-F1
#
_entry.id   AF-A0A118DDB1-F1
#
_cell.length_a   1.000
_cell.length_b   1.000
_cell.length_c   1.000
_cell.angle_alpha   90.00
_cell.angle_beta   90.00
_cell.angle_gamma   90.00
#
_symmetry.space_group_name_H-M   'P 1'
#
loop_
_entity.id
_entity.type
_entity.pdbx_description
1 polymer ?
#
loop_
_entity_poly.entity_id
_entity_poly.type
_entity_poly.pdbx_seq_one_letter_code
_entity_poly.pdbx_strand_id
1 'polypeptide(L)'
;CATRCPTPKDVVGDKCLGNGCCQSSISKDINYYTTRVYSMDESYNMSYTRSFNPCTYAFVGEENVFKFNGATDLNNTSLKKKIEANVPIVLDWAIGNLSCTEAEATDGFACRYSNSSCVNSPRESGGYRCICSEGYEGNPYLSPGCQGTV
;
A
#
# COMPACT_ATOMS: atom_id res chain seq x y z
N CYS A 1 -13.73 1.59 -3.36
CA CYS A 1 -14.09 2.25 -4.64
C CYS A 1 -14.95 1.30 -5.48
N ALA A 2 -15.61 1.80 -6.52
CA ALA A 2 -16.41 0.99 -7.43
C ALA A 2 -16.08 1.36 -8.89
N THR A 3 -16.24 0.41 -9.80
CA THR A 3 -16.00 0.61 -11.24
C THR A 3 -17.04 -0.11 -12.08
N ARG A 4 -17.29 0.38 -13.28
CA ARG A 4 -18.12 -0.24 -14.31
C ARG A 4 -17.28 -0.52 -15.56
N CYS A 5 -17.58 -1.61 -16.26
CA CYS A 5 -16.92 -1.99 -17.50
C CYS A 5 -17.96 -2.24 -18.62
N PRO A 6 -18.68 -1.20 -19.08
CA PRO A 6 -19.76 -1.38 -20.06
C PRO A 6 -19.23 -1.75 -21.44
N THR A 7 -18.31 -0.97 -22.01
CA THR A 7 -17.64 -1.29 -23.28
C THR A 7 -16.17 -0.88 -23.24
N PRO A 8 -15.29 -1.46 -24.08
CA PRO A 8 -13.88 -1.04 -24.17
C PRO A 8 -13.70 0.43 -24.54
N LYS A 9 -14.66 1.01 -25.29
CA LYS A 9 -14.59 2.40 -25.77
C LYS A 9 -14.80 3.43 -24.66
N ASP A 10 -15.52 3.04 -23.62
CA ASP A 10 -15.80 3.89 -22.46
C ASP A 10 -14.63 3.91 -21.45
N VAL A 11 -13.63 3.06 -21.66
CA VAL A 11 -12.47 2.90 -20.79
C VAL A 11 -11.33 3.77 -21.30
N VAL A 12 -11.22 4.96 -20.72
CA VAL A 12 -10.16 5.93 -21.03
C VAL A 12 -8.96 5.69 -20.09
N GLY A 13 -7.75 5.65 -20.66
CA GLY A 13 -6.51 5.59 -19.89
C GLY A 13 -6.29 6.82 -19.00
N ASP A 14 -5.41 6.69 -18.00
CA ASP A 14 -5.00 7.73 -17.05
C ASP A 14 -6.10 8.31 -16.14
N LYS A 15 -7.35 7.84 -16.23
CA LYS A 15 -8.47 8.30 -15.40
C LYS A 15 -9.11 7.11 -14.67
N CYS A 16 -8.52 6.67 -13.55
CA CYS A 16 -9.09 5.66 -12.65
C CYS A 16 -10.29 6.20 -11.84
N LEU A 17 -11.31 6.69 -12.54
CA LEU A 17 -12.46 7.42 -11.99
C LEU A 17 -13.78 6.62 -12.01
N GLY A 18 -13.72 5.30 -12.18
CA GLY A 18 -14.89 4.41 -12.11
C GLY A 18 -15.31 3.78 -13.44
N ASN A 19 -14.59 4.03 -14.54
CA ASN A 19 -14.77 3.32 -15.81
C ASN A 19 -13.53 2.45 -16.08
N GLY A 20 -13.68 1.13 -16.00
CA GLY A 20 -12.57 0.16 -16.12
C GLY A 20 -11.63 0.12 -14.92
N CYS A 21 -11.35 1.25 -14.27
CA CYS A 21 -10.48 1.36 -13.10
C CYS A 21 -11.07 2.28 -12.03
N CYS A 22 -10.81 1.98 -10.76
CA CYS A 22 -11.06 2.89 -9.64
C CYS A 22 -9.88 2.93 -8.70
N GLN A 23 -9.58 4.12 -8.17
CA GLN A 23 -8.55 4.35 -7.15
C GLN A 23 -9.19 5.05 -5.95
N SER A 24 -8.67 4.76 -4.76
CA SER A 24 -9.05 5.43 -3.51
C SER A 24 -7.82 5.51 -2.61
N SER A 25 -7.69 6.60 -1.86
CA SER A 25 -6.72 6.68 -0.78
C SER A 25 -7.08 5.68 0.33
N ILE A 26 -6.07 5.16 1.00
CA ILE A 26 -6.22 4.38 2.23
C ILE A 26 -6.32 5.37 3.39
N SER A 27 -7.28 5.14 4.30
CA SER A 27 -7.42 5.97 5.50
C SER A 27 -6.17 5.88 6.37
N LYS A 28 -5.80 7.00 7.00
CA LYS A 28 -4.76 7.04 8.02
C LYS A 28 -5.19 6.25 9.26
N ASP A 29 -4.22 5.90 10.10
CA ASP A 29 -4.44 5.30 11.42
C ASP A 29 -5.18 3.95 11.39
N ILE A 30 -4.81 3.10 10.44
CA ILE A 30 -5.27 1.71 10.35
C ILE A 30 -4.16 0.72 10.72
N ASN A 31 -4.55 -0.45 11.21
CA ASN A 31 -3.64 -1.53 11.60
C ASN A 31 -3.48 -2.62 10.54
N TYR A 32 -4.46 -2.77 9.65
CA TYR A 32 -4.42 -3.74 8.56
C TYR A 32 -5.25 -3.24 7.38
N TYR A 33 -4.95 -3.75 6.19
CA TYR A 33 -5.75 -3.54 5.00
C TYR A 33 -5.97 -4.86 4.28
N THR A 34 -7.09 -4.99 3.58
CA THR A 34 -7.40 -6.17 2.75
C THR A 34 -8.05 -5.72 1.47
N THR A 35 -7.49 -6.14 0.34
CA THR A 35 -8.06 -5.92 -0.98
C THR A 35 -9.03 -7.04 -1.34
N ARG A 36 -10.27 -6.70 -1.71
CA ARG A 36 -11.23 -7.64 -2.28
C ARG A 36 -11.89 -7.02 -3.50
N VAL A 37 -12.17 -7.85 -4.49
CA VAL A 37 -12.98 -7.50 -5.66
C VAL A 37 -14.18 -8.43 -5.68
N TYR A 38 -15.36 -7.86 -5.85
CA TYR A 38 -16.61 -8.57 -6.03
C TYR A 38 -17.45 -7.87 -7.10
N SER A 39 -18.35 -8.61 -7.74
CA SER A 39 -19.36 -7.99 -8.62
C SER A 39 -20.39 -7.28 -7.75
N MET A 40 -20.78 -6.06 -8.12
CA MET A 40 -21.87 -5.35 -7.44
C MET A 40 -23.24 -5.98 -7.73
N ASP A 41 -23.35 -6.68 -8.86
CA ASP A 41 -24.54 -7.40 -9.27
C ASP A 41 -24.14 -8.83 -9.62
N GLU A 42 -24.56 -9.78 -8.78
CA GLU A 42 -24.28 -11.21 -8.98
C GLU A 42 -25.12 -11.82 -10.11
N SER A 43 -26.25 -11.19 -10.46
CA SER A 43 -27.12 -11.60 -11.56
C SER A 43 -26.63 -11.11 -12.92
N TYR A 44 -25.71 -10.13 -12.93
CA TYR A 44 -25.18 -9.56 -14.16
C TYR A 44 -24.33 -10.57 -14.94
N ASN A 45 -24.71 -10.80 -16.20
CA ASN A 45 -23.95 -11.67 -17.09
C ASN A 45 -22.61 -11.01 -17.49
N MET A 46 -21.53 -11.45 -16.85
CA MET A 46 -20.18 -10.95 -17.10
C MET A 46 -19.52 -11.49 -18.38
N SER A 47 -20.22 -12.30 -19.20
CA SER A 47 -19.64 -12.93 -20.40
C SER A 47 -19.08 -11.90 -21.39
N TYR A 48 -19.82 -10.81 -21.64
CA TYR A 48 -19.36 -9.73 -22.51
C TYR A 48 -18.14 -9.03 -21.93
N THR A 49 -18.18 -8.61 -20.66
CA THR A 49 -17.04 -7.98 -19.97
C THR A 49 -15.79 -8.87 -19.99
N ARG A 50 -15.93 -10.17 -19.74
CA ARG A 50 -14.82 -11.14 -19.74
C ARG A 50 -14.17 -11.31 -21.11
N SER A 51 -14.86 -10.95 -22.21
CA SER A 51 -14.28 -11.02 -23.55
C SER A 51 -13.15 -10.01 -23.79
N PHE A 52 -13.11 -8.91 -23.03
CA PHE A 52 -12.07 -7.87 -23.12
C PHE A 52 -11.42 -7.51 -21.77
N ASN A 53 -11.94 -8.06 -20.67
CA ASN A 53 -11.42 -7.93 -19.31
C ASN A 53 -11.49 -9.30 -18.62
N PRO A 54 -10.61 -10.25 -19.00
CA PRO A 54 -10.68 -11.62 -18.51
C PRO A 54 -10.37 -11.77 -17.02
N CYS A 55 -9.71 -10.78 -16.41
CA CYS A 55 -9.28 -10.82 -15.01
C CYS A 55 -9.46 -9.44 -14.36
N THR A 56 -9.99 -9.42 -13.14
CA THR A 56 -10.07 -8.20 -12.33
C THR A 56 -9.07 -8.25 -11.18
N TYR A 57 -8.41 -7.12 -10.91
CA TYR A 57 -7.36 -7.01 -9.90
C TYR A 57 -7.72 -5.93 -8.88
N ALA A 58 -7.40 -6.18 -7.61
CA ALA A 58 -7.27 -5.14 -6.60
C ALA A 58 -5.93 -5.30 -5.90
N PHE A 59 -5.24 -4.19 -5.68
CA PHE A 59 -3.92 -4.16 -5.08
C PHE A 59 -3.75 -2.84 -4.32
N VAL A 60 -2.75 -2.81 -3.45
CA VAL A 60 -2.23 -1.59 -2.83
C VAL A 60 -0.93 -1.25 -3.53
N GLY A 61 -0.68 0.04 -3.72
CA GLY A 61 0.54 0.51 -4.34
C GLY A 61 0.79 1.98 -4.01
N GLU A 62 2.03 2.39 -4.16
CA GLU A 62 2.45 3.79 -4.05
C GLU A 62 1.68 4.67 -5.03
N GLU A 63 1.28 5.85 -4.54
CA GLU A 63 0.44 6.77 -5.31
C GLU A 63 1.16 7.19 -6.60
N ASN A 64 0.41 7.31 -7.69
CA ASN A 64 0.91 7.74 -9.01
C ASN A 64 1.96 6.85 -9.67
N VAL A 65 2.35 5.71 -9.09
CA VAL A 65 3.28 4.76 -9.71
C VAL A 65 2.59 3.89 -10.77
N PHE A 66 1.40 3.40 -10.47
CA PHE A 66 0.62 2.63 -11.44
C PHE A 66 -0.15 3.55 -12.40
N LYS A 67 0.17 3.47 -13.70
CA LYS A 67 -0.59 4.16 -14.75
C LYS A 67 -1.48 3.19 -15.50
N PHE A 68 -2.78 3.42 -15.43
CA PHE A 68 -3.78 2.60 -16.10
C PHE A 68 -3.91 2.99 -17.58
N ASN A 69 -3.57 2.06 -18.48
CA ASN A 69 -3.55 2.29 -19.93
C ASN A 69 -4.88 1.91 -20.61
N GLY A 70 -5.99 2.04 -19.88
CA GLY A 70 -7.34 1.80 -20.40
C GLY A 70 -7.59 0.36 -20.82
N ALA A 71 -8.29 0.18 -21.95
CA ALA A 71 -8.65 -1.14 -22.48
C ALA A 71 -7.44 -2.06 -22.74
N THR A 72 -6.25 -1.49 -22.99
CA THR A 72 -5.02 -2.27 -23.16
C THR A 72 -4.66 -3.03 -21.88
N ASP A 73 -4.76 -2.38 -20.71
CA ASP A 73 -4.48 -3.05 -19.44
C ASP A 73 -5.62 -4.01 -19.05
N LEU A 74 -6.89 -3.69 -19.38
CA LEU A 74 -8.00 -4.62 -19.12
C LEU A 74 -7.84 -5.95 -19.87
N ASN A 75 -7.39 -5.91 -21.13
CA ASN A 75 -7.20 -7.12 -21.93
C ASN A 75 -5.84 -7.81 -21.65
N ASN A 76 -5.01 -7.27 -20.76
CA ASN A 76 -3.68 -7.78 -20.50
C ASN A 76 -3.69 -8.87 -19.42
N THR A 77 -3.64 -10.13 -19.84
CA THR A 77 -3.55 -11.29 -18.94
C THR A 77 -2.26 -11.34 -18.11
N SER A 78 -1.24 -10.56 -18.48
CA SER A 78 0.02 -10.43 -17.74
C SER A 78 0.06 -9.19 -16.83
N LEU A 79 -1.05 -8.47 -16.68
CA LEU A 79 -1.12 -7.25 -15.86
C LEU A 79 -0.68 -7.50 -14.41
N LYS A 80 -1.05 -8.66 -13.84
CA LYS A 80 -0.61 -9.06 -12.49
C LYS A 80 0.92 -8.98 -12.35
N LYS A 81 1.67 -9.58 -13.27
CA LYS A 81 3.13 -9.59 -13.23
C LYS A 81 3.71 -8.17 -13.38
N LYS A 82 3.09 -7.34 -14.23
CA LYS A 82 3.46 -5.93 -14.39
C LYS A 82 3.26 -5.16 -13.08
N ILE A 83 2.14 -5.37 -12.38
CA ILE A 83 1.86 -4.74 -11.08
C ILE A 83 2.92 -5.20 -10.06
N GLU A 84 3.09 -6.50 -9.88
CA GLU A 84 4.03 -7.07 -8.89
C GLU A 84 5.48 -6.62 -9.11
N ALA A 85 5.88 -6.41 -10.36
CA ALA A 85 7.24 -5.99 -10.70
C ALA A 85 7.48 -4.48 -10.58
N ASN A 86 6.45 -3.63 -10.71
CA ASN A 86 6.63 -2.19 -10.90
C ASN A 86 5.89 -1.31 -9.89
N VAL A 87 4.99 -1.87 -9.08
CA VAL A 87 4.17 -1.11 -8.13
C VAL A 87 4.61 -1.46 -6.72
N PRO A 88 5.47 -0.65 -6.08
CA PRO A 88 5.90 -0.88 -4.72
C PRO A 88 4.77 -0.54 -3.74
N ILE A 89 4.84 -1.15 -2.57
CA ILE A 89 4.04 -0.75 -1.41
C ILE A 89 4.98 0.02 -0.48
N VAL A 90 4.66 1.28 -0.22
CA VAL A 90 5.35 2.12 0.76
C VAL A 90 4.37 2.37 1.91
N LEU A 91 4.85 2.20 3.15
CA LEU A 91 4.03 2.28 4.34
C LEU A 91 4.65 3.26 5.33
N ASP A 92 3.86 4.24 5.76
CA ASP A 92 4.13 4.98 6.98
C ASP A 92 3.53 4.22 8.16
N TRP A 93 4.37 3.70 9.06
CA TRP A 93 3.93 2.89 10.20
C TRP A 93 4.35 3.45 11.56
N ALA A 94 3.68 2.95 12.60
CA ALA A 94 4.04 3.10 13.99
C ALA A 94 3.87 1.76 14.72
N ILE A 95 4.63 1.57 15.78
CA ILE A 95 4.57 0.41 16.65
C ILE A 95 3.61 0.70 17.80
N GLY A 96 2.59 -0.14 17.93
CA GLY A 96 1.62 -0.06 19.02
C GLY A 96 0.94 1.30 19.11
N ASN A 97 0.52 1.65 20.32
CA ASN A 97 -0.15 2.91 20.67
C ASN A 97 0.57 3.69 21.78
N LEU A 98 1.70 3.18 22.29
CA LEU A 98 2.48 3.81 23.35
C LEU A 98 3.38 4.91 22.79
N SER A 99 3.60 5.95 23.58
CA SER A 99 4.70 6.90 23.35
C SER A 99 6.06 6.25 23.59
N CYS A 100 7.14 6.89 23.15
CA CYS A 100 8.51 6.46 23.42
C CYS A 100 8.78 6.27 24.90
N THR A 101 8.41 7.26 25.73
CA THR A 101 8.63 7.22 27.18
C THR A 101 7.92 6.04 27.82
N GLU A 102 6.71 5.71 27.37
CA GLU A 102 5.96 4.55 27.88
C GLU A 102 6.55 3.25 27.35
N ALA A 103 6.91 3.21 26.07
CA ALA A 103 7.43 2.01 25.41
C ALA A 103 8.80 1.58 25.94
N GLU A 104 9.69 2.53 26.27
CA GLU A 104 11.01 2.26 26.87
C GLU A 104 10.92 1.54 28.21
N ALA A 105 9.81 1.70 28.93
CA ALA A 105 9.54 1.01 30.19
C ALA A 105 8.99 -0.42 30.00
N THR A 106 8.84 -0.89 28.76
CA THR A 106 8.29 -2.21 28.44
C THR A 106 9.35 -3.18 27.91
N ASP A 107 9.20 -4.47 28.23
CA ASP A 107 10.07 -5.53 27.72
C ASP A 107 10.02 -5.70 26.18
N GLY A 108 8.98 -5.14 25.55
CA GLY A 108 8.75 -5.18 24.10
C GLY A 108 9.31 -3.99 23.33
N PHE A 109 10.14 -3.15 23.95
CA PHE A 109 10.67 -1.96 23.29
C PHE A 109 11.50 -2.31 22.05
N ALA A 110 11.10 -1.78 20.90
CA ALA A 110 11.69 -2.16 19.62
C ALA A 110 13.02 -1.45 19.32
N CYS A 111 13.23 -0.22 19.83
CA CYS A 111 14.40 0.61 19.50
C CYS A 111 15.58 0.29 20.42
N ARG A 112 15.96 -0.98 20.47
CA ARG A 112 16.94 -1.52 21.42
C ARG A 112 18.37 -1.63 20.88
N TYR A 113 18.56 -1.33 19.60
CA TYR A 113 19.86 -1.49 18.94
C TYR A 113 20.67 -0.20 18.96
N SER A 114 21.99 -0.34 18.85
CA SER A 114 22.92 0.78 18.94
C SER A 114 22.65 1.87 17.90
N ASN A 115 22.90 3.12 18.30
CA ASN A 115 22.74 4.31 17.48
C ASN A 115 21.33 4.47 16.85
N SER A 116 20.33 3.90 17.52
CA SER A 116 18.92 4.14 17.21
C SER A 116 18.30 5.05 18.27
N SER A 117 17.30 5.82 17.84
CA SER A 117 16.50 6.70 18.69
C SER A 117 15.03 6.40 18.49
N CYS A 118 14.24 6.58 19.55
CA CYS A 118 12.79 6.50 19.47
C CYS A 118 12.19 7.86 19.11
N VAL A 119 11.19 7.87 18.23
CA VAL A 119 10.37 9.05 17.97
C VAL A 119 8.88 8.72 18.04
N ASN A 120 8.12 9.59 18.69
CA ASN A 120 6.68 9.47 18.79
C ASN A 120 6.02 9.57 17.41
N SER A 121 5.01 8.75 17.20
CA SER A 121 4.18 8.76 16.01
C SER A 121 3.26 9.98 15.99
N PRO A 122 3.05 10.63 14.82
CA PRO A 122 2.05 11.68 14.68
C PRO A 122 0.62 11.15 14.50
N ARG A 123 0.43 9.81 14.51
CA ARG A 123 -0.89 9.16 14.40
C ARG A 123 -1.76 9.53 15.59
N GLU A 124 -3.06 9.70 15.38
CA GLU A 124 -4.02 9.98 16.46
C GLU A 124 -4.09 8.83 17.46
N SER A 125 -3.90 7.60 16.98
CA SER A 125 -3.83 6.39 17.81
C SER A 125 -2.53 6.27 18.63
N GLY A 126 -1.60 7.23 18.50
CA GLY A 126 -0.28 7.19 19.12
C GLY A 126 0.67 6.18 18.45
N GLY A 127 1.58 5.64 19.27
CA GLY A 127 2.64 4.73 18.86
C GLY A 127 3.99 5.42 18.70
N TYR A 128 5.00 4.64 18.32
CA TYR A 128 6.36 5.14 18.13
C TYR A 128 7.06 4.44 16.96
N ARG A 129 8.18 4.99 16.51
CA ARG A 129 9.06 4.34 15.54
C ARG A 129 10.52 4.52 15.94
N CYS A 130 11.37 3.66 15.40
CA CYS A 130 12.82 3.75 15.61
C CYS A 130 13.43 4.42 14.39
N ILE A 131 14.35 5.34 14.62
CA ILE A 131 15.15 6.00 13.59
C ILE A 131 16.63 5.83 13.91
N CYS A 132 17.49 5.92 12.92
CA CYS A 132 18.92 6.06 13.20
C CYS A 132 19.20 7.46 13.76
N SER A 133 20.09 7.52 14.76
CA SER A 133 20.59 8.78 15.27
C SER A 133 21.38 9.52 14.19
N GLU A 134 21.52 10.83 14.33
CA GLU A 134 22.24 11.66 13.37
C GLU A 134 23.67 11.15 13.14
N GLY A 135 24.07 11.01 11.87
CA GLY A 135 25.36 10.45 11.47
C GLY A 135 25.42 8.92 11.34
N TYR A 136 24.31 8.21 11.53
CA TYR A 136 24.23 6.76 11.40
C TYR A 136 23.18 6.34 10.37
N GLU A 137 23.45 5.23 9.67
CA GLU A 137 22.57 4.65 8.67
C GLU A 137 22.34 3.14 8.91
N GLY A 138 21.28 2.60 8.32
CA GLY A 138 20.92 1.18 8.44
C GLY A 138 19.49 0.97 8.90
N ASN A 139 19.24 -0.19 9.52
CA ASN A 139 17.91 -0.54 10.00
C ASN A 139 17.89 -0.51 11.54
N PRO A 140 17.21 0.47 12.17
CA PRO A 140 17.20 0.61 13.63
C PRO A 140 16.43 -0.52 14.34
N TYR A 141 15.72 -1.37 13.61
CA TYR A 141 14.93 -2.49 14.13
C TYR A 141 15.66 -3.84 14.09
N LEU A 142 16.84 -3.93 13.47
CA LEU A 142 17.58 -5.17 13.29
C LEU A 142 19.00 -5.05 13.85
N SER A 143 19.54 -6.15 14.38
CA SER A 143 20.95 -6.22 14.75
C SER A 143 21.85 -6.07 13.51
N PRO A 144 22.95 -5.29 13.54
CA PRO A 144 23.57 -4.65 14.71
C PRO A 144 23.03 -3.24 15.06
N GLY A 145 21.96 -2.80 14.42
CA GLY A 145 21.39 -1.45 14.54
C GLY A 145 21.89 -0.53 13.43
N CYS A 146 22.02 0.75 13.76
CA CYS A 146 22.54 1.74 12.84
C CYS A 146 24.06 1.85 12.97
N GLN A 147 24.73 1.91 11.83
CA GLN A 147 26.18 1.95 11.70
C GLN A 147 26.62 3.31 11.18
N GLY A 148 27.73 3.82 11.71
CA GLY A 148 28.27 5.10 11.27
C GLY A 148 28.79 4.97 9.84
N THR A 149 28.57 6.00 9.03
CA THR A 149 29.33 6.17 7.79
C THR A 149 30.76 6.52 8.17
N VAL A 150 31.70 5.62 7.94
CA VAL A 150 33.14 5.86 8.14
C VAL A 150 33.64 6.90 7.14
#